data_AF-A0A356K9J7-F1
#
_entry.id   AF-A0A356K9J7-F1
#
_cell.length_a   1.000
_cell.length_b   1.000
_cell.length_c   1.000
_cell.angle_alpha   90.00
_cell.angle_beta   90.00
_cell.angle_gamma   90.00
#
_symmetry.space_group_name_H-M   'P 1'
#
loop_
_entity.id
_entity.type
_entity.pdbx_description
1 polymer ?
#
loop_
_entity_poly.entity_id
_entity_poly.type
_entity_poly.pdbx_seq_one_letter_code
_entity_poly.pdbx_strand_id
1 'polypeptide(L)'
;VLAPPVGQRDTVVLQTSDGKLVALEHANGAKRWIFDTQVPILTLRGTATPVLEREVVFAGFSTGMIAAVDVKTGAPVWEQRVMLPEGRSELDRMVDVDGSPLFSGNMIYAVSYQGRLKAIRASDGAVVWEIEASSYLDPAEGYGQVYVVTDEDIIMAVDQQQGQVVWQQAGLRNRMLSSPLAFGNYVVVADDQGYVHVIAQSDGRFVARRKIGGGGARSAMVQRDGTVYVYTNKGRLVALEIRRG
;
A
#
# COMPACT_ATOMS: atom_id res chain seq x y z
N VAL A 1 16.51 8.43 -3.41
CA VAL A 1 15.79 7.67 -2.35
C VAL A 1 14.32 7.96 -2.55
N LEU A 2 13.53 6.98 -3.02
CA LEU A 2 12.10 7.18 -3.34
C LEU A 2 11.15 6.74 -2.21
N ALA A 3 11.66 5.97 -1.25
CA ALA A 3 10.94 5.54 -0.06
C ALA A 3 11.77 5.83 1.21
N PRO A 4 11.13 6.05 2.38
CA PRO A 4 11.84 6.14 3.65
C PRO A 4 12.75 4.92 3.85
N PRO A 5 14.04 5.11 4.19
CA PRO A 5 14.91 3.99 4.48
C PRO A 5 14.49 3.30 5.79
N VAL A 6 14.60 1.97 5.86
CA VAL A 6 14.39 1.18 7.08
C VAL A 6 15.70 0.62 7.58
N GLY A 7 15.90 0.50 8.89
CA GLY A 7 17.17 0.03 9.40
C GLY A 7 17.11 -0.46 10.84
N GLN A 8 18.06 -1.35 11.16
CA GLN A 8 18.28 -1.87 12.51
C GLN A 8 19.79 -1.86 12.78
N ARG A 9 20.16 -1.26 13.94
CA ARG A 9 21.53 -1.18 14.50
C ARG A 9 22.59 -0.68 13.52
N ASP A 10 23.05 -1.55 12.62
CA ASP A 10 24.21 -1.32 11.76
C ASP A 10 23.91 -1.29 10.25
N THR A 11 22.64 -1.52 9.85
CA THR A 11 22.25 -1.56 8.43
C THR A 11 21.06 -0.64 8.16
N VAL A 12 21.16 0.15 7.10
CA VAL A 12 20.09 0.97 6.52
C VAL A 12 19.78 0.41 5.14
N VAL A 13 18.52 0.07 4.90
CA VAL A 13 18.04 -0.47 3.62
C VAL A 13 17.11 0.53 2.96
N LEU A 14 17.34 0.74 1.66
CA LEU A 14 16.54 1.63 0.85
C LEU A 14 16.20 0.96 -0.49
N GLN A 15 15.03 1.29 -1.02
CA GLN A 15 14.63 0.91 -2.36
C GLN A 15 14.96 2.04 -3.34
N THR A 16 15.69 1.70 -4.40
CA THR A 16 16.09 2.63 -5.46
C THR A 16 15.03 2.75 -6.54
N SER A 17 15.13 3.80 -7.36
CA SER A 17 14.15 4.06 -8.42
C SER A 17 14.16 3.06 -9.57
N ASP A 18 15.25 2.30 -9.72
CA ASP A 18 15.41 1.19 -10.66
C ASP A 18 15.02 -0.16 -10.04
N GLY A 19 14.33 -0.16 -8.89
CA GLY A 19 13.74 -1.37 -8.30
C GLY A 19 14.72 -2.25 -7.53
N LYS A 20 15.88 -1.74 -7.12
CA LYS A 20 16.86 -2.50 -6.33
C LYS A 20 16.69 -2.21 -4.85
N LEU A 21 16.98 -3.21 -4.01
CA LEU A 21 17.19 -2.96 -2.59
C LEU A 21 18.68 -2.82 -2.34
N VAL A 22 19.05 -1.73 -1.67
CA VAL A 22 20.43 -1.42 -1.34
C VAL A 22 20.54 -1.32 0.16
N ALA A 23 21.42 -2.13 0.74
CA ALA A 23 21.79 -2.01 2.14
C ALA A 23 23.12 -1.29 2.30
N LEU A 24 23.12 -0.33 3.22
CA LEU A 24 24.25 0.50 3.59
C LEU A 24 24.58 0.28 5.06
N GLU A 25 25.85 0.39 5.42
CA GLU A 25 26.30 0.49 6.79
C GLU A 25 25.80 1.79 7.41
N HIS A 26 25.21 1.69 8.61
CA HIS A 26 24.69 2.84 9.34
C HIS A 26 25.80 3.87 9.67
N ALA A 27 27.03 3.40 9.96
CA ALA A 27 28.11 4.26 10.44
C ALA A 27 28.72 5.19 9.38
N ASN A 28 28.84 4.72 8.13
CA ASN A 28 29.60 5.40 7.08
C ASN A 28 28.89 5.42 5.71
N GLY A 29 27.73 4.78 5.59
CA GLY A 29 26.99 4.65 4.33
C GLY A 29 27.64 3.71 3.31
N ALA A 30 28.65 2.92 3.69
CA ALA A 30 29.28 1.95 2.81
C ALA A 30 28.30 0.85 2.43
N LYS A 31 28.33 0.44 1.16
CA LYS A 31 27.38 -0.56 0.64
C LYS A 31 27.72 -1.96 1.16
N ARG A 32 26.77 -2.60 1.83
CA ARG A 32 26.87 -4.01 2.27
C ARG A 32 26.47 -4.99 1.18
N TRP A 33 25.27 -4.81 0.63
CA TRP A 33 24.72 -5.69 -0.40
C TRP A 33 23.76 -4.92 -1.32
N ILE A 34 23.53 -5.51 -2.49
CA ILE A 34 22.45 -5.12 -3.41
C ILE A 34 21.65 -6.39 -3.69
N PHE A 35 20.34 -6.29 -3.52
CA PHE A 35 19.41 -7.27 -4.04
C PHE A 35 18.76 -6.69 -5.29
N ASP A 36 19.00 -7.36 -6.41
CA ASP A 36 18.57 -6.96 -7.73
C ASP A 36 17.65 -8.02 -8.30
N THR A 37 16.44 -7.60 -8.67
CA THR A 37 15.46 -8.48 -9.30
C THR A 37 15.67 -8.33 -10.81
N GLN A 38 15.64 -9.40 -11.61
CA GLN A 38 15.85 -9.26 -13.05
C GLN A 38 14.67 -8.48 -13.66
N VAL A 39 14.84 -7.16 -13.79
CA VAL A 39 13.80 -6.25 -14.28
C VAL A 39 13.92 -6.11 -15.81
N PRO A 40 12.81 -6.15 -16.58
CA PRO A 40 12.78 -5.71 -17.96
C PRO A 40 13.17 -4.23 -18.10
N ILE A 41 13.60 -3.83 -19.30
CA ILE A 41 14.31 -2.58 -19.60
C ILE A 41 13.42 -1.31 -19.43
N LEU A 42 12.12 -1.48 -19.13
CA LEU A 42 11.17 -0.40 -18.86
C LEU A 42 10.30 -0.78 -17.65
N THR A 43 10.52 -0.15 -16.50
CA THR A 43 9.62 -0.30 -15.34
C THR A 43 9.19 1.03 -14.77
N LEU A 44 7.96 1.04 -14.25
CA LEU A 44 7.46 2.13 -13.44
C LEU A 44 8.23 2.17 -12.11
N ARG A 45 8.39 3.39 -11.60
CA ARG A 45 9.09 3.66 -10.34
C ARG A 45 8.20 3.21 -9.18
N GLY A 46 8.43 1.99 -8.70
CA GLY A 46 7.76 1.50 -7.50
C GLY A 46 8.17 2.34 -6.28
N THR A 47 7.19 2.89 -5.57
CA THR A 47 7.36 3.67 -4.34
C THR A 47 7.11 2.84 -3.08
N ALA A 48 6.99 1.51 -3.19
CA ALA A 48 6.78 0.66 -2.05
C ALA A 48 7.91 0.89 -1.03
N THR A 49 7.52 1.24 0.20
CA THR A 49 8.48 1.42 1.27
C THR A 49 8.86 0.03 1.80
N PRO A 50 10.14 -0.36 1.77
CA PRO A 50 10.54 -1.64 2.34
C PRO A 50 10.19 -1.65 3.83
N VAL A 51 9.72 -2.78 4.35
CA VAL A 51 9.40 -2.96 5.77
C VAL A 51 10.43 -3.90 6.37
N LEU A 52 11.03 -3.49 7.48
CA LEU A 52 11.97 -4.31 8.23
C LEU A 52 11.27 -4.88 9.46
N GLU A 53 11.14 -6.19 9.51
CA GLU A 53 10.64 -6.91 10.69
C GLU A 53 11.71 -7.92 11.12
N ARG A 54 12.19 -7.79 12.35
CA ARG A 54 13.31 -8.57 12.92
C ARG A 54 14.59 -8.45 12.07
N GLU A 55 14.93 -9.50 11.32
CA GLU A 55 16.12 -9.57 10.45
C GLU A 55 15.75 -9.74 8.97
N VAL A 56 14.47 -9.56 8.62
CA VAL A 56 13.98 -9.72 7.26
C VAL A 56 13.43 -8.40 6.75
N VAL A 57 13.94 -7.96 5.61
CA VAL A 57 13.40 -6.85 4.83
C VAL A 57 12.39 -7.43 3.87
N PHE A 58 11.19 -6.88 3.88
CA PHE A 58 10.18 -7.16 2.90
C PHE A 58 10.04 -5.98 1.95
N ALA A 59 9.94 -6.24 0.65
CA ALA A 59 9.73 -5.19 -0.34
C ALA A 59 8.81 -5.67 -1.45
N GLY A 60 7.93 -4.76 -1.88
CA GLY A 60 7.20 -4.87 -3.13
C GLY A 60 7.99 -4.24 -4.28
N PHE A 61 8.01 -4.90 -5.42
CA PHE A 61 8.68 -4.44 -6.63
C PHE A 61 7.63 -4.06 -7.68
N SER A 62 7.96 -3.09 -8.53
CA SER A 62 7.09 -2.68 -9.64
C SER A 62 6.85 -3.77 -10.70
N THR A 63 7.50 -4.92 -10.56
CA THR A 63 7.24 -6.12 -11.35
C THR A 63 6.05 -6.93 -10.84
N GLY A 64 5.40 -6.52 -9.75
CA GLY A 64 4.34 -7.30 -9.09
C GLY A 64 4.88 -8.44 -8.22
N MET A 65 6.18 -8.43 -7.94
CA MET A 65 6.84 -9.36 -7.04
C MET A 65 6.93 -8.77 -5.64
N ILE A 66 6.81 -9.62 -4.62
CA ILE A 66 7.20 -9.32 -3.25
C ILE A 66 8.36 -10.24 -2.90
N ALA A 67 9.41 -9.69 -2.30
CA ALA A 67 10.50 -10.48 -1.77
C ALA A 67 10.69 -10.23 -0.28
N ALA A 68 11.11 -11.29 0.40
CA ALA A 68 11.68 -11.24 1.72
C ALA A 68 13.18 -11.52 1.60
N VAL A 69 13.99 -10.64 2.17
CA VAL A 69 15.46 -10.69 2.07
C VAL A 69 16.07 -10.55 3.46
N ASP A 70 17.08 -11.36 3.75
CA ASP A 70 17.84 -11.24 4.98
C ASP A 70 18.56 -9.89 5.05
N VAL A 71 18.34 -9.12 6.12
CA VAL A 71 18.85 -7.75 6.24
C VAL A 71 20.37 -7.67 6.30
N LYS A 72 21.06 -8.74 6.73
CA LYS A 72 22.52 -8.75 6.92
C LYS A 72 23.24 -9.10 5.62
N THR A 73 22.72 -10.07 4.88
CA THR A 73 23.38 -10.69 3.73
C THR A 73 22.77 -10.26 2.40
N GLY A 74 21.51 -9.84 2.38
CA GLY A 74 20.74 -9.58 1.16
C GLY A 74 20.30 -10.86 0.44
N ALA A 75 20.46 -12.03 1.06
CA ALA A 75 20.02 -13.29 0.49
C ALA A 75 18.48 -13.41 0.52
N PRO A 76 17.83 -13.87 -0.57
CA PRO A 76 16.39 -14.06 -0.57
C PRO A 76 16.00 -15.17 0.40
N VAL A 77 15.06 -14.85 1.29
CA VAL A 77 14.35 -15.82 2.13
C VAL A 77 13.26 -16.49 1.30
N TRP A 78 12.45 -15.68 0.61
CA TRP A 78 11.46 -16.14 -0.35
C TRP A 78 11.12 -15.01 -1.33
N GLU A 79 10.56 -15.40 -2.47
CA GLU A 79 10.03 -14.49 -3.49
C GLU A 79 8.63 -14.98 -3.89
N GLN A 80 7.66 -14.07 -3.94
CA GLN A 80 6.28 -14.37 -4.30
C GLN A 80 5.82 -13.44 -5.42
N ARG A 81 5.34 -14.02 -6.52
CA ARG A 81 4.68 -13.27 -7.58
C ARG A 81 3.22 -13.07 -7.22
N VAL A 82 2.84 -11.83 -6.96
CA VAL A 82 1.47 -11.46 -6.58
C VAL A 82 0.65 -11.16 -7.83
N MET A 83 1.29 -10.58 -8.84
CA MET A 83 0.68 -10.18 -10.10
C MET A 83 1.43 -10.78 -11.29
N LEU A 84 0.68 -11.09 -12.35
CA LEU A 84 1.23 -11.33 -13.68
C LEU A 84 0.96 -10.06 -14.50
N PRO A 85 1.98 -9.41 -15.09
CA PRO A 85 1.74 -8.28 -15.99
C PRO A 85 0.92 -8.77 -17.20
N GLU A 86 -0.35 -8.38 -17.30
CA GLU A 86 -1.17 -8.61 -18.50
C GLU A 86 -1.01 -7.42 -19.46
N GLY A 87 -0.92 -7.69 -20.75
CA GLY A 87 -0.66 -6.66 -21.77
C GLY A 87 0.31 -7.13 -22.85
N ARG A 88 0.05 -6.68 -24.10
CA ARG A 88 0.89 -7.00 -25.27
C ARG A 88 2.10 -6.08 -25.38
N SER A 89 2.05 -4.90 -24.76
CA SER A 89 3.12 -3.91 -24.74
C SER A 89 3.56 -3.58 -23.31
N GLU A 90 4.80 -3.13 -23.15
CA GLU A 90 5.33 -2.67 -21.85
C GLU A 90 4.54 -1.45 -21.32
N LEU A 91 3.97 -0.62 -22.20
CA LEU A 91 3.13 0.52 -21.83
C LEU A 91 1.77 0.11 -21.25
N ASP A 92 1.18 -0.99 -21.74
CA ASP A 92 -0.06 -1.53 -21.15
C ASP A 92 0.21 -2.04 -19.73
N ARG A 93 1.35 -2.71 -19.53
CA ARG A 93 1.80 -3.24 -18.23
C ARG A 93 2.23 -2.14 -17.24
N MET A 94 2.46 -0.92 -17.73
CA MET A 94 2.95 0.22 -16.95
C MET A 94 1.86 0.96 -16.19
N VAL A 95 0.59 0.88 -16.58
CA VAL A 95 -0.52 1.60 -15.91
C VAL A 95 -1.00 0.87 -14.65
N ASP A 96 -0.61 -0.40 -14.49
CA ASP A 96 -1.34 -1.35 -13.67
C ASP A 96 -0.68 -1.68 -12.30
N VAL A 97 0.48 -1.07 -11.99
CA VAL A 97 1.33 -1.43 -10.84
C VAL A 97 1.62 -0.27 -9.89
N ASP A 98 0.60 0.19 -9.15
CA ASP A 98 0.78 1.30 -8.17
C ASP A 98 0.50 0.93 -6.70
N GLY A 99 -0.20 -0.17 -6.41
CA GLY A 99 -0.53 -0.55 -5.03
C GLY A 99 0.68 -1.08 -4.26
N SER A 100 1.10 -0.36 -3.22
CA SER A 100 2.14 -0.79 -2.29
C SER A 100 1.60 -1.91 -1.37
N PRO A 101 2.36 -2.99 -1.11
CA PRO A 101 1.93 -4.02 -0.18
C PRO A 101 1.82 -3.46 1.25
N LEU A 102 0.76 -3.85 1.95
CA LEU A 102 0.54 -3.55 3.36
C LEU A 102 1.08 -4.67 4.23
N PHE A 103 2.00 -4.34 5.12
CA PHE A 103 2.57 -5.26 6.10
C PHE A 103 1.85 -5.12 7.43
N SER A 104 1.32 -6.23 7.94
CA SER A 104 0.64 -6.28 9.24
C SER A 104 0.96 -7.58 9.97
N GLY A 105 1.71 -7.45 11.07
CA GLY A 105 2.11 -8.60 11.87
C GLY A 105 2.84 -9.65 11.03
N ASN A 106 2.22 -10.82 10.86
CA ASN A 106 2.75 -11.94 10.06
C ASN A 106 2.11 -12.06 8.67
N MET A 107 1.36 -11.05 8.23
CA MET A 107 0.65 -11.04 6.96
C MET A 107 1.09 -9.86 6.09
N ILE A 108 1.07 -10.09 4.78
CA ILE A 108 1.34 -9.11 3.74
C ILE A 108 0.12 -9.10 2.85
N TYR A 109 -0.54 -7.95 2.73
CA TYR A 109 -1.69 -7.76 1.88
C TYR A 109 -1.28 -7.00 0.64
N ALA A 110 -1.53 -7.57 -0.53
CA ALA A 110 -1.13 -6.99 -1.79
C ALA A 110 -2.27 -7.09 -2.79
N VAL A 111 -2.46 -6.01 -3.54
CA VAL A 111 -3.52 -5.87 -4.54
C VAL A 111 -2.92 -5.44 -5.86
N SER A 112 -3.55 -5.82 -6.96
CA SER A 112 -3.12 -5.41 -8.29
C SER A 112 -4.31 -5.06 -9.18
N TYR A 113 -4.06 -4.21 -10.17
CA TYR A 113 -5.07 -3.87 -11.17
C TYR A 113 -5.38 -5.10 -12.03
N GLN A 114 -6.66 -5.27 -12.40
CA GLN A 114 -7.23 -6.46 -13.03
C GLN A 114 -6.96 -7.77 -12.26
N GLY A 115 -6.57 -7.66 -10.98
CA GLY A 115 -6.14 -8.80 -10.19
C GLY A 115 -6.97 -9.03 -8.94
N ARG A 116 -6.28 -9.55 -7.93
CA ARG A 116 -6.85 -10.05 -6.69
C ARG A 116 -6.17 -9.38 -5.51
N LEU A 117 -6.91 -9.16 -4.43
CA LEU A 117 -6.31 -8.94 -3.12
C LEU A 117 -5.83 -10.29 -2.60
N LYS A 118 -4.53 -10.40 -2.30
CA LYS A 118 -3.92 -11.60 -1.71
C LYS A 118 -3.41 -11.30 -0.31
N ALA A 119 -3.61 -12.26 0.58
CA ALA A 119 -2.98 -12.27 1.88
C ALA A 119 -1.87 -13.32 1.90
N ILE A 120 -0.65 -12.88 2.15
CA ILE A 120 0.57 -13.66 2.04
C ILE A 120 1.19 -13.76 3.43
N ARG A 121 1.58 -14.95 3.86
CA ARG A 121 2.27 -15.15 5.13
C ARG A 121 3.70 -14.65 5.03
N ALA A 122 4.09 -13.75 5.93
CA ALA A 122 5.42 -13.14 5.92
C ALA A 122 6.56 -14.14 6.15
N SER A 123 6.32 -15.25 6.87
CA SER A 123 7.36 -16.22 7.20
C SER A 123 7.86 -17.04 6.01
N ASP A 124 7.01 -17.35 5.04
CA ASP A 124 7.31 -18.30 3.95
C ASP A 124 6.78 -17.88 2.58
N GLY A 125 6.11 -16.73 2.47
CA GLY A 125 5.55 -16.24 1.20
C GLY A 125 4.29 -16.98 0.74
N ALA A 126 3.72 -17.88 1.56
CA ALA A 126 2.55 -18.65 1.18
C ALA A 126 1.30 -17.76 1.12
N VAL A 127 0.54 -17.84 0.01
CA VAL A 127 -0.79 -17.22 -0.10
C VAL A 127 -1.75 -17.98 0.83
N VAL A 128 -2.31 -17.28 1.82
CA VAL A 128 -3.25 -17.83 2.79
C VAL A 128 -4.68 -17.77 2.26
N TRP A 129 -5.05 -16.64 1.66
CA TRP A 129 -6.32 -16.44 0.98
C TRP A 129 -6.17 -15.39 -0.12
N GLU A 130 -7.11 -15.39 -1.06
CA GLU A 130 -7.22 -14.36 -2.08
C GLU A 130 -8.69 -14.12 -2.46
N ILE A 131 -9.01 -12.88 -2.84
CA ILE A 131 -10.33 -12.50 -3.35
C ILE A 131 -10.23 -11.60 -4.56
N GLU A 132 -11.31 -11.53 -5.33
CA GLU A 132 -11.45 -10.58 -6.44
C GLU A 132 -11.61 -9.16 -5.89
N ALA A 133 -10.63 -8.32 -6.19
CA ALA A 133 -10.59 -6.91 -5.82
C ALA A 133 -9.51 -6.25 -6.68
N SER A 134 -9.87 -5.83 -7.89
CA SER A 134 -8.97 -5.06 -8.77
C SER A 134 -8.72 -3.70 -8.15
N SER A 135 -7.45 -3.33 -7.95
CA SER A 135 -7.08 -2.01 -7.44
C SER A 135 -5.64 -1.66 -7.75
N TYR A 136 -5.39 -0.36 -7.90
CA TYR A 136 -4.06 0.25 -8.00
C TYR A 136 -3.73 1.09 -6.74
N LEU A 137 -4.57 1.06 -5.71
CA LEU A 137 -4.42 1.86 -4.49
C LEU A 137 -3.90 1.01 -3.33
N ASP A 138 -3.02 1.60 -2.51
CA ASP A 138 -2.53 1.00 -1.27
C ASP A 138 -3.70 0.55 -0.37
N PRO A 139 -3.72 -0.71 0.14
CA PRO A 139 -4.69 -1.13 1.13
C PRO A 139 -4.39 -0.53 2.51
N ALA A 140 -5.40 -0.51 3.39
CA ALA A 140 -5.26 -0.13 4.79
C ALA A 140 -5.76 -1.23 5.71
N GLU A 141 -5.35 -1.22 6.98
CA GLU A 141 -5.87 -2.13 7.99
C GLU A 141 -6.46 -1.43 9.21
N GLY A 142 -7.43 -2.09 9.82
CA GLY A 142 -8.02 -1.68 11.09
C GLY A 142 -9.15 -2.61 11.48
N TYR A 143 -9.44 -2.71 12.78
CA TYR A 143 -10.60 -3.45 13.28
C TYR A 143 -10.68 -4.92 12.84
N GLY A 144 -9.53 -5.58 12.67
CA GLY A 144 -9.44 -6.97 12.18
C GLY A 144 -9.72 -7.14 10.69
N GLN A 145 -9.75 -6.04 9.92
CA GLN A 145 -10.12 -6.00 8.51
C GLN A 145 -9.03 -5.33 7.67
N VAL A 146 -8.98 -5.72 6.40
CA VAL A 146 -8.25 -5.03 5.33
C VAL A 146 -9.25 -4.25 4.50
N TYR A 147 -8.95 -2.98 4.28
CA TYR A 147 -9.74 -2.08 3.46
C TYR A 147 -9.07 -1.88 2.11
N VAL A 148 -9.82 -2.12 1.04
CA VAL A 148 -9.39 -1.91 -0.34
C VAL A 148 -10.38 -0.99 -1.02
N VAL A 149 -9.88 -0.06 -1.83
CA VAL A 149 -10.69 0.71 -2.76
C VAL A 149 -10.45 0.12 -4.14
N THR A 150 -11.49 -0.40 -4.79
CA THR A 150 -11.34 -0.99 -6.12
C THR A 150 -11.12 0.06 -7.20
N ASP A 151 -10.70 -0.37 -8.38
CA ASP A 151 -10.62 0.44 -9.59
C ASP A 151 -11.96 1.11 -10.01
N GLU A 152 -13.08 0.56 -9.56
CA GLU A 152 -14.42 1.15 -9.71
C GLU A 152 -14.81 2.10 -8.56
N ASP A 153 -13.90 2.43 -7.64
CA ASP A 153 -14.14 3.20 -6.42
C ASP A 153 -15.16 2.55 -5.46
N ILE A 154 -15.22 1.21 -5.41
CA ILE A 154 -15.95 0.49 -4.36
C ILE A 154 -15.00 0.28 -3.18
N ILE A 155 -15.42 0.71 -1.99
CA ILE A 155 -14.66 0.43 -0.76
C ILE A 155 -15.11 -0.94 -0.24
N MET A 156 -14.19 -1.87 -0.09
CA MET A 156 -14.40 -3.20 0.45
C MET A 156 -13.71 -3.34 1.79
N ALA A 157 -14.37 -4.00 2.74
CA ALA A 157 -13.74 -4.48 3.95
C ALA A 157 -13.69 -6.00 3.95
N VAL A 158 -12.51 -6.53 4.22
CA VAL A 158 -12.20 -7.96 4.11
C VAL A 158 -11.65 -8.44 5.43
N ASP A 159 -12.19 -9.53 5.96
CA ASP A 159 -11.69 -10.14 7.19
C ASP A 159 -10.22 -10.57 7.02
N GLN A 160 -9.35 -10.14 7.93
CA GLN A 160 -7.91 -10.39 7.84
C GLN A 160 -7.53 -11.88 7.87
N GLN A 161 -8.34 -12.72 8.53
CA GLN A 161 -8.03 -14.13 8.76
C GLN A 161 -8.61 -15.03 7.67
N GLN A 162 -9.87 -14.77 7.29
CA GLN A 162 -10.64 -15.65 6.42
C GLN A 162 -10.72 -15.16 4.98
N GLY A 163 -10.38 -13.89 4.71
CA GLY A 163 -10.52 -13.30 3.39
C GLY A 163 -11.97 -13.09 2.97
N GLN A 164 -12.93 -13.12 3.90
CA GLN A 164 -14.34 -12.90 3.58
C GLN A 164 -14.66 -11.41 3.50
N VAL A 165 -15.46 -11.01 2.52
CA VAL A 165 -15.95 -9.64 2.43
C VAL A 165 -16.97 -9.40 3.53
N VAL A 166 -16.64 -8.52 4.48
CA VAL A 166 -17.49 -8.14 5.61
C VAL A 166 -18.56 -7.14 5.15
N TRP A 167 -18.16 -6.14 4.37
CA TRP A 167 -19.06 -5.16 3.78
C TRP A 167 -18.46 -4.52 2.51
N GLN A 168 -19.33 -3.91 1.71
CA GLN A 168 -18.95 -3.10 0.55
C GLN A 168 -19.72 -1.78 0.55
N GLN A 169 -19.08 -0.72 0.08
CA GLN A 169 -19.66 0.61 -0.06
C GLN A 169 -19.43 1.16 -1.47
N ALA A 170 -20.48 1.16 -2.29
CA ALA A 170 -20.45 1.60 -3.68
C ALA A 170 -20.97 3.04 -3.91
N GLY A 171 -21.38 3.75 -2.85
CA GLY A 171 -21.92 5.11 -2.95
C GLY A 171 -20.93 6.18 -3.44
N LEU A 172 -19.66 5.81 -3.62
CA LEU A 172 -18.59 6.66 -4.15
C LEU A 172 -18.05 6.19 -5.51
N ARG A 173 -18.76 5.28 -6.20
CA ARG A 173 -18.37 4.77 -7.53
C ARG A 173 -18.01 5.91 -8.49
N ASN A 174 -16.91 5.76 -9.25
CA ASN A 174 -16.41 6.71 -10.25
C ASN A 174 -16.11 8.12 -9.71
N ARG A 175 -15.61 8.24 -8.48
CA ARG A 175 -15.20 9.50 -7.86
C ARG A 175 -13.68 9.70 -7.83
N MET A 176 -12.90 8.74 -8.32
CA MET A 176 -11.45 8.73 -8.30
C MET A 176 -10.93 8.90 -6.87
N LEU A 177 -11.16 7.87 -6.06
CA LEU A 177 -10.81 7.88 -4.65
C LEU A 177 -9.30 7.78 -4.43
N SER A 178 -8.86 8.31 -3.29
CA SER A 178 -7.52 8.05 -2.75
C SER A 178 -7.45 6.66 -2.12
N SER A 179 -6.23 6.19 -1.83
CA SER A 179 -6.03 5.07 -0.92
C SER A 179 -6.79 5.30 0.40
N PRO A 180 -7.42 4.25 0.97
CA PRO A 180 -8.09 4.33 2.25
C PRO A 180 -7.08 4.58 3.37
N LEU A 181 -7.53 5.33 4.38
CA LEU A 181 -6.84 5.48 5.65
C LEU A 181 -7.75 5.00 6.75
N ALA A 182 -7.36 3.93 7.46
CA ALA A 182 -8.09 3.41 8.59
C ALA A 182 -7.48 3.93 9.90
N PHE A 183 -8.30 4.52 10.78
CA PHE A 183 -7.89 4.88 12.14
C PHE A 183 -9.11 4.98 13.07
N GLY A 184 -8.91 4.63 14.34
CA GLY A 184 -10.00 4.56 15.32
C GLY A 184 -11.12 3.65 14.81
N ASN A 185 -12.32 4.21 14.66
CA ASN A 185 -13.51 3.47 14.17
C ASN A 185 -13.86 3.81 12.71
N TYR A 186 -12.96 4.47 11.97
CA TYR A 186 -13.28 5.07 10.67
C TYR A 186 -12.32 4.65 9.57
N VAL A 187 -12.86 4.47 8.37
CA VAL A 187 -12.12 4.49 7.11
C VAL A 187 -12.34 5.85 6.47
N VAL A 188 -11.26 6.49 6.05
CA VAL A 188 -11.30 7.79 5.41
C VAL A 188 -10.75 7.67 4.00
N VAL A 189 -11.46 8.26 3.04
CA VAL A 189 -11.03 8.39 1.64
C VAL A 189 -11.24 9.82 1.17
N ALA A 190 -10.36 10.31 0.31
CA ALA A 190 -10.59 11.56 -0.43
C ALA A 190 -11.03 11.26 -1.86
N ASP A 191 -11.67 12.22 -2.53
CA ASP A 191 -12.03 12.11 -3.95
C ASP A 191 -11.45 13.25 -4.80
N ASP A 192 -11.53 13.13 -6.13
CA ASP A 192 -11.12 14.16 -7.11
C ASP A 192 -11.85 15.50 -6.91
N GLN A 193 -13.07 15.47 -6.38
CA GLN A 193 -13.84 16.69 -6.13
C GLN A 193 -13.39 17.45 -4.86
N GLY A 194 -12.42 16.92 -4.12
CA GLY A 194 -11.86 17.53 -2.92
C GLY A 194 -12.74 17.33 -1.69
N TYR A 195 -13.57 16.28 -1.68
CA TYR A 195 -14.24 15.81 -0.47
C TYR A 195 -13.40 14.75 0.24
N VAL A 196 -13.44 14.81 1.56
CA VAL A 196 -13.03 13.74 2.45
C VAL A 196 -14.30 13.08 2.98
N HIS A 197 -14.39 11.76 2.80
CA HIS A 197 -15.50 10.94 3.27
C HIS A 197 -15.02 10.10 4.44
N VAL A 198 -15.84 10.05 5.48
CA VAL A 198 -15.60 9.25 6.67
C VAL A 198 -16.64 8.15 6.70
N ILE A 199 -16.18 6.91 6.70
CA ILE A 199 -16.98 5.68 6.68
C ILE A 199 -16.75 4.94 8.00
N ALA A 200 -17.79 4.31 8.56
CA ALA A 200 -17.63 3.47 9.74
C ALA A 200 -16.96 2.13 9.37
N GLN A 201 -15.93 1.73 10.12
CA GLN A 201 -15.24 0.45 9.93
C GLN A 201 -16.13 -0.78 10.19
N SER A 202 -17.19 -0.61 11.00
CA SER A 202 -18.06 -1.71 11.42
C SER A 202 -19.01 -2.21 10.31
N ASP A 203 -19.52 -1.32 9.48
CA ASP A 203 -20.66 -1.61 8.58
C ASP A 203 -20.59 -0.87 7.23
N GLY A 204 -19.55 -0.08 6.97
CA GLY A 204 -19.38 0.63 5.71
C GLY A 204 -20.31 1.84 5.52
N ARG A 205 -21.07 2.28 6.53
CA ARG A 205 -21.96 3.45 6.38
C ARG A 205 -21.19 4.76 6.39
N PHE A 206 -21.67 5.75 5.65
CA PHE A 206 -21.14 7.12 5.75
C PHE A 206 -21.43 7.72 7.13
N VAL A 207 -20.41 8.28 7.75
CA VAL A 207 -20.48 8.96 9.06
C VAL A 207 -20.42 10.48 8.86
N ALA A 208 -19.50 10.94 8.03
CA ALA A 208 -19.32 12.36 7.76
C ALA A 208 -18.73 12.60 6.37
N ARG A 209 -18.90 13.83 5.89
CA ARG A 209 -18.28 14.31 4.66
C ARG A 209 -17.84 15.76 4.86
N ARG A 210 -16.65 16.11 4.39
CA ARG A 210 -16.14 17.49 4.44
C ARG A 210 -15.47 17.86 3.13
N LYS A 211 -15.79 19.03 2.58
CA LYS A 211 -15.05 19.59 1.45
C LYS A 211 -13.80 20.31 1.97
N ILE A 212 -12.63 19.96 1.45
CA ILE A 212 -11.33 20.50 1.88
C ILE A 212 -10.66 21.40 0.84
N GLY A 213 -11.19 21.40 -0.40
CA GLY A 213 -10.68 22.20 -1.50
C GLY A 213 -11.33 21.81 -2.82
N GLY A 214 -10.74 22.25 -3.93
CA GLY A 214 -11.10 21.77 -5.28
C GLY A 214 -9.89 21.11 -5.94
N GLY A 215 -10.12 20.10 -6.78
CA GLY A 215 -9.09 19.37 -7.52
C GLY A 215 -8.55 18.12 -6.82
N GLY A 216 -9.17 17.72 -5.71
CA GLY A 216 -8.96 16.41 -5.10
C GLY A 216 -7.68 16.22 -4.31
N ALA A 217 -7.52 15.00 -3.78
CA ALA A 217 -6.31 14.56 -3.11
C ALA A 217 -6.01 13.11 -3.53
N ARG A 218 -4.91 12.91 -4.25
CA ARG A 218 -4.45 11.57 -4.67
C ARG A 218 -3.35 11.01 -3.78
N SER A 219 -2.58 11.88 -3.11
CA SER A 219 -1.56 11.45 -2.17
C SER A 219 -2.17 10.71 -0.99
N ALA A 220 -1.49 9.66 -0.52
CA ALA A 220 -1.88 8.94 0.68
C ALA A 220 -2.06 9.90 1.86
N MET A 221 -3.18 9.77 2.56
CA MET A 221 -3.44 10.54 3.77
C MET A 221 -2.61 9.97 4.92
N VAL A 222 -2.13 10.86 5.80
CA VAL A 222 -1.32 10.46 6.96
C VAL A 222 -2.09 10.77 8.23
N GLN A 223 -2.10 9.84 9.18
CA GLN A 223 -2.67 10.06 10.51
C GLN A 223 -1.56 10.24 11.54
N ARG A 224 -1.73 11.19 12.45
CA ARG A 224 -0.87 11.36 13.63
C ARG A 224 -1.65 12.01 14.78
N ASP A 225 -1.57 11.42 15.97
CA ASP A 225 -2.17 11.93 17.21
C ASP A 225 -3.67 12.26 17.11
N GLY A 226 -4.42 11.48 16.32
CA GLY A 226 -5.86 11.68 16.10
C GLY A 226 -6.21 12.68 14.99
N THR A 227 -5.21 13.32 14.39
CA THR A 227 -5.36 14.24 13.27
C THR A 227 -5.05 13.55 11.95
N VAL A 228 -5.91 13.75 10.95
CA VAL A 228 -5.70 13.32 9.56
C VAL A 228 -5.15 14.48 8.75
N TYR A 229 -4.03 14.25 8.09
CA TYR A 229 -3.39 15.19 7.18
C TYR A 229 -3.69 14.78 5.74
N VAL A 230 -4.28 15.70 4.99
CA VAL A 230 -4.63 15.53 3.58
C VAL A 230 -3.89 16.56 2.76
N TYR A 231 -3.10 16.10 1.79
CA TYR A 231 -2.40 16.96 0.84
C TYR A 231 -3.16 16.96 -0.49
N THR A 232 -3.70 18.11 -0.87
CA THR A 232 -4.50 18.23 -2.09
C THR A 232 -3.61 18.36 -3.32
N ASN A 233 -4.15 18.00 -4.49
CA ASN A 233 -3.44 18.11 -5.77
C ASN A 233 -3.08 19.56 -6.14
N LYS A 234 -3.67 20.56 -5.45
CA LYS A 234 -3.34 21.99 -5.58
C LYS A 234 -2.30 22.48 -4.57
N GLY A 235 -1.62 21.58 -3.88
CA GLY A 235 -0.54 21.91 -2.94
C GLY A 235 -1.01 22.43 -1.58
N ARG A 236 -2.26 22.17 -1.19
CA ARG A 236 -2.79 22.57 0.13
C ARG A 236 -2.69 21.41 1.10
N LEU A 237 -2.04 21.61 2.24
CA LEU A 237 -2.08 20.69 3.38
C LEU A 237 -3.25 21.06 4.30
N VAL A 238 -4.10 20.08 4.64
CA VAL A 238 -5.26 20.23 5.51
C VAL A 238 -5.16 19.24 6.66
N ALA A 239 -5.31 19.72 7.89
CA ALA A 239 -5.42 18.90 9.09
C ALA A 239 -6.88 18.80 9.52
N LEU A 240 -7.36 17.58 9.75
CA LEU A 240 -8.74 17.28 10.15
C LEU A 240 -8.75 16.46 11.44
N GLU A 241 -9.60 16.84 12.38
CA GLU A 241 -9.92 16.05 13.57
C GLU A 241 -11.34 15.51 13.47
N ILE A 242 -11.53 14.24 13.84
CA ILE A 242 -12.87 13.67 14.00
C ILE A 242 -13.28 13.84 15.46
N ARG A 243 -14.21 14.78 15.72
CA ARG A 243 -14.80 14.98 17.05
C ARG A 243 -16.13 14.23 17.12
N ARG A 244 -16.33 13.46 18.19
CA ARG A 244 -17.66 12.96 18.55
C ARG A 244 -18.44 14.15 19.12
N GLY A 245 -19.59 14.43 18.52
CA GLY A 245 -20.57 15.35 19.09
C GLY A 245 -21.25 14.75 20.31
#